data_AF-M0AKQ3-F1
#
_entry.id   AF-M0AKQ3-F1
#
_cell.length_a   1.000
_cell.length_b   1.000
_cell.length_c   1.000
_cell.angle_alpha   90.00
_cell.angle_beta   90.00
_cell.angle_gamma   90.00
#
_symmetry.space_group_name_H-M   'P 1'
#
loop_
_entity.id
_entity.type
_entity.pdbx_description
1 polymer ?
#
loop_
_entity_poly.entity_id
_entity_poly.type
_entity_poly.pdbx_seq_one_letter_code
_entity_poly.pdbx_strand_id
1 'polypeptide(L)'
;MKKSLVIVLAVAILATTAGCAGVLDGGSTDTGDGADGAAAEGETAANETDGTIDYPDGTGETGFDADELASRQAAILEDGSYTVDTSETISIDARTFEESIALAVDGERKVQKTRLRHESSTEETWLFTESANETLVRQTFDGGDRYRIENGPAAPSTNERSIRRELEAVLRVSEYDLIDVEESDGTTVVTYEGTEMSDALERMNPADEYDEFVATVSVSDDGIERYAYELEGTSAGATETIAVETSFSSVGETELERPEWVDEGFEKAPEVSISTDGGEVIELAMEAGDPIPEGSTVSLSAIGENYRGASLDEAFEPGETLSLSVRDGRLRAGVDADPDAGDPIDTEWFMVTLRTENLLTAYEGTYEETTE
;
A
#
# COMPACT_ATOMS: atom_id res chain seq x y z
N MET A 1 24.43 36.18 -5.66
CA MET A 1 23.50 35.66 -4.64
C MET A 1 22.12 36.19 -4.99
N LYS A 2 21.39 35.44 -5.82
CA LYS A 2 20.00 35.72 -6.17
C LYS A 2 19.19 34.70 -5.38
N LYS A 3 18.32 35.18 -4.48
CA LYS A 3 17.32 34.35 -3.82
C LYS A 3 16.27 34.04 -4.89
N SER A 4 16.19 32.78 -5.30
CA SER A 4 15.06 32.30 -6.10
C SER A 4 13.93 31.99 -5.13
N LEU A 5 12.81 32.65 -5.38
CA LEU A 5 11.57 32.55 -4.64
C LEU A 5 10.87 31.27 -5.14
N VAL A 6 10.83 30.22 -4.33
CA VAL A 6 10.01 29.03 -4.60
C VAL A 6 8.58 29.41 -4.28
N ILE A 7 7.72 29.35 -5.28
CA ILE A 7 6.29 29.64 -5.18
C ILE A 7 5.63 28.34 -4.75
N VAL A 8 5.20 28.27 -3.49
CA VAL A 8 4.32 27.23 -2.96
C VAL A 8 2.97 27.37 -3.68
N LEU A 9 2.64 26.40 -4.52
CA LEU A 9 1.38 26.35 -5.24
C LEU A 9 0.34 25.65 -4.34
N ALA A 10 -0.56 26.42 -3.74
CA ALA A 10 -1.71 25.89 -3.02
C ALA A 10 -2.64 25.15 -4.01
N VAL A 11 -2.72 23.83 -3.88
CA VAL A 11 -3.71 23.00 -4.59
C VAL A 11 -4.91 22.83 -3.67
N ALA A 12 -5.86 23.75 -3.79
CA ALA A 12 -7.22 23.54 -3.32
C ALA A 12 -7.94 22.60 -4.30
N ILE A 13 -8.26 21.38 -3.88
CA ILE A 13 -9.29 20.57 -4.53
C ILE A 13 -10.29 20.12 -3.49
N LEU A 14 -11.50 20.65 -3.65
CA LEU A 14 -12.72 20.34 -2.91
C LEU A 14 -12.99 18.83 -2.84
N ALA A 15 -13.29 18.36 -1.64
CA ALA A 15 -14.14 17.20 -1.42
C ALA A 15 -15.54 17.45 -2.00
N THR A 16 -16.00 16.57 -2.91
CA THR A 16 -17.40 16.15 -3.03
C THR A 16 -17.51 14.92 -3.94
N THR A 17 -17.71 13.75 -3.36
CA THR A 17 -18.90 12.87 -3.51
C THR A 17 -18.52 11.38 -3.40
N ALA A 18 -18.86 10.80 -2.25
CA ALA A 18 -19.37 9.44 -2.22
C ALA A 18 -20.69 9.38 -3.01
N GLY A 19 -20.85 8.37 -3.85
CA GLY A 19 -22.06 8.12 -4.63
C GLY A 19 -21.82 7.08 -5.73
N CYS A 20 -22.21 5.84 -5.45
CA CYS A 20 -22.09 4.68 -6.33
C CYS A 20 -22.75 4.85 -7.73
N ALA A 21 -22.17 4.13 -8.70
CA ALA A 21 -22.71 3.65 -9.98
C ALA A 21 -22.78 4.61 -11.20
N GLY A 22 -22.07 4.20 -12.26
CA GLY A 22 -22.67 4.12 -13.59
C GLY A 22 -22.08 4.96 -14.73
N VAL A 23 -21.47 4.26 -15.69
CA VAL A 23 -21.58 4.47 -17.15
C VAL A 23 -21.00 5.76 -17.76
N LEU A 24 -19.92 5.55 -18.51
CA LEU A 24 -19.41 6.40 -19.58
C LEU A 24 -20.40 6.43 -20.75
N ASP A 25 -20.94 7.60 -21.11
CA ASP A 25 -21.23 7.91 -22.52
C ASP A 25 -21.23 9.42 -22.80
N GLY A 26 -20.42 9.79 -23.79
CA GLY A 26 -20.79 10.68 -24.89
C GLY A 26 -21.37 12.07 -24.61
N GLY A 27 -20.47 13.05 -24.52
CA GLY A 27 -20.61 14.28 -25.30
C GLY A 27 -20.67 15.58 -24.50
N SER A 28 -19.76 16.50 -24.82
CA SER A 28 -20.17 17.90 -24.91
C SER A 28 -19.33 18.67 -25.93
N THR A 29 -20.09 19.39 -26.75
CA THR A 29 -19.75 20.46 -27.67
C THR A 29 -19.05 21.64 -27.00
N ASP A 30 -18.05 22.12 -27.72
CA ASP A 30 -17.61 23.49 -28.04
C ASP A 30 -18.46 24.70 -27.55
N THR A 31 -17.76 25.85 -27.51
CA THR A 31 -18.10 27.26 -27.17
C THR A 31 -18.09 27.66 -25.69
N GLY A 32 -17.38 28.71 -25.25
CA GLY A 32 -16.50 29.66 -25.93
C GLY A 32 -16.07 30.80 -24.99
N ASP A 33 -14.91 31.36 -25.31
CA ASP A 33 -14.48 32.77 -25.28
C ASP A 33 -14.85 33.69 -24.09
N GLY A 34 -13.80 34.15 -23.40
CA GLY A 34 -13.61 35.58 -23.08
C GLY A 34 -13.92 36.05 -21.65
N ALA A 35 -12.88 36.44 -20.90
CA ALA A 35 -12.71 37.81 -20.38
C ALA A 35 -11.45 37.97 -19.51
N ASP A 36 -10.63 38.96 -19.86
CA ASP A 36 -9.55 39.55 -19.06
C ASP A 36 -10.09 40.15 -17.74
N GLY A 37 -9.38 39.89 -16.63
CA GLY A 37 -9.70 40.49 -15.32
C GLY A 37 -8.46 40.60 -14.44
N ALA A 38 -8.12 41.83 -14.09
CA ALA A 38 -6.91 42.29 -13.41
C ALA A 38 -6.60 41.62 -12.05
N ALA A 39 -5.31 41.56 -11.77
CA ALA A 39 -4.69 41.19 -10.50
C ALA A 39 -5.27 41.98 -9.31
N ALA A 40 -5.63 41.23 -8.27
CA ALA A 40 -5.77 41.73 -6.90
C ALA A 40 -4.85 40.88 -6.03
N GLU A 41 -3.77 41.50 -5.53
CA GLU A 41 -3.01 40.98 -4.40
C GLU A 41 -3.95 41.02 -3.18
N GLY A 42 -4.51 39.88 -2.83
CA GLY A 42 -5.24 39.69 -1.60
C GLY A 42 -4.25 39.39 -0.48
N GLU A 43 -3.90 40.40 0.30
CA GLU A 43 -3.51 40.18 1.69
C GLU A 43 -4.71 39.52 2.39
N THR A 44 -4.58 38.23 2.71
CA THR A 44 -5.48 37.53 3.62
C THR A 44 -5.37 38.21 4.98
N ALA A 45 -6.36 39.03 5.29
CA ALA A 45 -6.52 39.61 6.61
C ALA A 45 -6.78 38.47 7.61
N ALA A 46 -5.84 38.24 8.51
CA ALA A 46 -6.09 37.48 9.74
C ALA A 46 -7.31 38.11 10.42
N ASN A 47 -8.41 37.36 10.44
CA ASN A 47 -9.62 37.76 11.12
C ASN A 47 -9.36 37.59 12.62
N GLU A 48 -8.81 38.63 13.26
CA GLU A 48 -8.65 38.69 14.72
C GLU A 48 -10.03 38.69 15.38
N THR A 49 -10.58 37.48 15.53
CA THR A 49 -11.72 37.22 16.40
C THR A 49 -11.15 37.10 17.81
N ASP A 50 -11.56 38.01 18.69
CA ASP A 50 -11.15 38.14 20.11
C ASP A 50 -11.72 36.98 20.98
N GLY A 51 -11.69 35.76 20.43
CA GLY A 51 -12.16 34.51 21.01
C GLY A 51 -10.99 33.56 21.26
N THR A 52 -11.04 32.83 22.37
CA THR A 52 -10.13 31.70 22.61
C THR A 52 -10.40 30.66 21.53
N ILE A 53 -9.40 30.36 20.70
CA ILE A 53 -9.46 29.25 19.74
C ILE A 53 -9.62 27.95 20.54
N ASP A 54 -10.60 27.13 20.17
CA ASP A 54 -10.79 25.79 20.72
C ASP A 54 -9.96 24.83 19.86
N TYR A 55 -8.85 24.36 20.43
CA TYR A 55 -7.92 23.46 19.75
C TYR A 55 -8.40 22.02 19.89
N PRO A 56 -8.22 21.17 18.85
CA PRO A 56 -8.47 19.75 18.96
C PRO A 56 -7.72 19.12 20.13
N ASP A 57 -8.30 18.07 20.73
CA ASP A 57 -7.70 17.36 21.87
C ASP A 57 -6.25 16.93 21.59
N GLY A 58 -5.33 17.29 22.50
CA GLY A 58 -3.90 16.97 22.38
C GLY A 58 -3.08 17.97 21.54
N THR A 59 -3.71 19.04 21.05
CA THR A 59 -3.07 20.09 20.23
C THR A 59 -3.12 21.46 20.90
N GLY A 60 -2.29 22.40 20.43
CA GLY A 60 -2.26 23.78 20.92
C GLY A 60 -1.36 24.71 20.12
N GLU A 61 -1.29 25.98 20.54
CA GLU A 61 -0.48 27.01 19.88
C GLU A 61 1.02 26.66 19.79
N THR A 62 1.52 25.86 20.73
CA THR A 62 2.94 25.50 20.83
C THR A 62 3.27 24.10 20.30
N GLY A 63 2.36 23.48 19.53
CA GLY A 63 2.53 22.11 19.02
C GLY A 63 1.50 21.12 19.59
N PHE A 64 1.85 19.83 19.57
CA PHE A 64 1.02 18.72 20.04
C PHE A 64 1.85 17.68 20.81
N ASP A 65 1.19 16.82 21.58
CA ASP A 65 1.83 15.64 22.18
C ASP A 65 1.76 14.47 21.19
N ALA A 66 2.91 14.10 20.63
CA ALA A 66 3.03 13.05 19.61
C ALA A 66 2.56 11.66 20.10
N ASP A 67 2.79 11.33 21.38
CA ASP A 67 2.40 10.03 21.93
C ASP A 67 0.89 9.96 22.16
N GLU A 68 0.29 11.06 22.64
CA GLU A 68 -1.16 11.19 22.80
C GLU A 68 -1.87 11.11 21.44
N LEU A 69 -1.40 11.88 20.46
CA LEU A 69 -1.99 11.94 19.13
C LEU A 69 -1.87 10.60 18.38
N ALA A 70 -0.70 9.95 18.43
CA ALA A 70 -0.50 8.61 17.87
C ALA A 70 -1.43 7.57 18.52
N SER A 71 -1.56 7.61 19.85
CA SER A 71 -2.43 6.68 20.60
C SER A 71 -3.90 6.89 20.25
N ARG A 72 -4.33 8.15 20.11
CA ARG A 72 -5.69 8.51 19.67
C ARG A 72 -5.96 8.02 18.25
N GLN A 73 -5.05 8.27 17.31
CA GLN A 73 -5.20 7.77 15.94
C GLN A 73 -5.23 6.24 15.89
N ALA A 74 -4.38 5.57 16.67
CA ALA A 74 -4.39 4.10 16.75
C ALA A 74 -5.73 3.56 17.24
N ALA A 75 -6.35 4.22 18.24
CA ALA A 75 -7.68 3.86 18.75
C ALA A 75 -8.79 4.05 17.70
N ILE A 76 -8.71 5.11 16.88
CA ILE A 76 -9.62 5.33 15.75
C ILE A 76 -9.50 4.19 14.73
N LEU A 77 -8.27 3.77 14.42
CA LEU A 77 -8.00 2.76 13.41
C LEU A 77 -8.26 1.31 13.88
N GLU A 78 -8.36 1.03 15.18
CA GLU A 78 -8.43 -0.35 15.71
C GLU A 78 -9.79 -1.03 15.46
N ASP A 79 -10.90 -0.30 15.65
CA ASP A 79 -12.26 -0.85 15.56
C ASP A 79 -13.22 0.03 14.73
N GLY A 80 -12.66 1.02 14.02
CA GLY A 80 -13.42 2.02 13.27
C GLY A 80 -13.77 1.62 11.84
N SER A 81 -14.56 2.47 11.21
CA SER A 81 -14.67 2.57 9.76
C SER A 81 -13.95 3.84 9.29
N TYR A 82 -13.17 3.77 8.23
CA TYR A 82 -12.36 4.91 7.75
C TYR A 82 -11.82 4.66 6.34
N THR A 83 -11.36 5.73 5.71
CA THR A 83 -10.58 5.70 4.46
C THR A 83 -9.20 6.29 4.68
N VAL A 84 -8.19 5.70 4.05
CA VAL A 84 -6.80 6.19 4.02
C VAL A 84 -6.32 6.23 2.59
N ASP A 85 -5.85 7.38 2.15
CA ASP A 85 -5.20 7.56 0.86
C ASP A 85 -3.76 8.02 1.09
N THR A 86 -2.81 7.22 0.61
CA THR A 86 -1.37 7.52 0.65
C THR A 86 -0.83 7.67 -0.77
N SER A 87 0.00 8.67 -1.01
CA SER A 87 0.82 8.80 -2.21
C SER A 87 2.27 8.99 -1.82
N GLU A 88 3.15 8.22 -2.44
CA GLU A 88 4.59 8.29 -2.27
C GLU A 88 5.25 8.51 -3.62
N THR A 89 6.21 9.43 -3.68
CA THR A 89 7.06 9.67 -4.83
C THR A 89 8.52 9.61 -4.40
N ILE A 90 9.27 8.68 -4.97
CA ILE A 90 10.72 8.55 -4.76
C ILE A 90 11.41 8.93 -6.07
N SER A 91 12.24 9.96 -6.02
CA SER A 91 13.08 10.38 -7.15
C SER A 91 14.54 10.13 -6.83
N ILE A 92 15.22 9.33 -7.65
CA ILE A 92 16.66 9.05 -7.55
C ILE A 92 17.32 9.46 -8.86
N ASP A 93 18.16 10.49 -8.82
CA ASP A 93 18.73 11.15 -9.99
C ASP A 93 17.67 11.53 -11.04
N ALA A 94 17.54 10.73 -12.11
CA ALA A 94 16.63 10.95 -13.23
C ALA A 94 15.46 9.93 -13.27
N ARG A 95 15.33 9.08 -12.26
CA ARG A 95 14.29 8.05 -12.17
C ARG A 95 13.28 8.45 -11.10
N THR A 96 12.01 8.24 -11.40
CA THR A 96 10.92 8.48 -10.46
C THR A 96 10.09 7.20 -10.31
N PHE A 97 9.79 6.89 -9.06
CA PHE A 97 8.93 5.81 -8.62
C PHE A 97 7.72 6.45 -7.94
N GLU A 98 6.52 6.09 -8.35
CA GLU A 98 5.29 6.58 -7.73
C GLU A 98 4.52 5.37 -7.17
N GLU A 99 4.18 5.42 -5.89
CA GLU A 99 3.26 4.48 -5.25
C GLU A 99 2.02 5.25 -4.78
N SER A 100 0.84 4.65 -4.97
CA SER A 100 -0.36 5.11 -4.28
C SER A 100 -1.13 3.96 -3.66
N ILE A 101 -1.65 4.21 -2.45
CA ILE A 101 -2.45 3.27 -1.68
C ILE A 101 -3.79 3.94 -1.40
N ALA A 102 -4.88 3.28 -1.74
CA ALA A 102 -6.23 3.65 -1.31
C ALA A 102 -6.77 2.49 -0.47
N LEU A 103 -6.98 2.72 0.82
CA LEU A 103 -7.48 1.75 1.78
C LEU A 103 -8.83 2.23 2.31
N ALA A 104 -9.81 1.34 2.33
CA ALA A 104 -11.07 1.55 3.00
C ALA A 104 -11.33 0.40 3.97
N VAL A 105 -11.83 0.75 5.16
CA VAL A 105 -12.10 -0.18 6.27
C VAL A 105 -13.51 0.05 6.79
N ASP A 106 -14.23 -1.04 7.01
CA ASP A 106 -15.56 -1.11 7.63
C ASP A 106 -15.58 -2.33 8.58
N GLY A 107 -15.11 -2.11 9.81
CA GLY A 107 -14.89 -3.16 10.79
C GLY A 107 -13.87 -4.20 10.30
N GLU A 108 -14.28 -5.46 10.19
CA GLU A 108 -13.43 -6.55 9.69
C GLU A 108 -13.29 -6.56 8.16
N ARG A 109 -14.18 -5.85 7.44
CA ARG A 109 -14.14 -5.80 5.97
C ARG A 109 -13.16 -4.73 5.52
N LYS A 110 -12.31 -5.08 4.57
CA LYS A 110 -11.26 -4.20 4.06
C LYS A 110 -11.15 -4.31 2.54
N VAL A 111 -10.96 -3.17 1.89
CA VAL A 111 -10.60 -3.06 0.47
C VAL A 111 -9.35 -2.20 0.40
N GLN A 112 -8.30 -2.71 -0.25
CA GLN A 112 -7.11 -1.91 -0.54
C GLN A 112 -6.81 -1.98 -2.03
N LYS A 113 -6.41 -0.84 -2.60
CA LYS A 113 -5.74 -0.75 -3.89
C LYS A 113 -4.35 -0.18 -3.68
N THR A 114 -3.33 -0.90 -4.12
CA THR A 114 -1.97 -0.38 -4.28
C THR A 114 -1.67 -0.25 -5.76
N ARG A 115 -1.14 0.90 -6.17
CA ARG A 115 -0.71 1.15 -7.54
C ARG A 115 0.76 1.56 -7.53
N LEU A 116 1.59 0.78 -8.20
CA LEU A 116 3.00 1.09 -8.42
C LEU A 116 3.20 1.51 -9.86
N ARG A 117 3.80 2.68 -10.06
CA ARG A 117 4.13 3.20 -11.39
C ARG A 117 5.63 3.36 -11.52
N HIS A 118 6.13 2.71 -12.56
CA HIS A 118 7.50 2.85 -13.05
C HIS A 118 7.46 3.47 -14.44
N GLU A 119 8.59 3.98 -14.92
CA GLU A 119 8.74 4.77 -16.16
C GLU A 119 7.88 4.29 -17.35
N SER A 120 7.70 2.97 -17.51
CA SER A 120 6.93 2.37 -18.61
C SER A 120 5.85 1.38 -18.18
N SER A 121 5.64 1.13 -16.89
CA SER A 121 4.70 0.11 -16.41
C SER A 121 3.87 0.60 -15.24
N THR A 122 2.69 0.03 -15.11
CA THR A 122 1.83 0.19 -13.94
C THR A 122 1.45 -1.19 -13.46
N GLU A 123 1.73 -1.44 -12.19
CA GLU A 123 1.24 -2.59 -11.45
C GLU A 123 0.10 -2.10 -10.55
N GLU A 124 -1.01 -2.84 -10.52
CA GLU A 124 -2.04 -2.62 -9.50
C GLU A 124 -2.30 -3.91 -8.74
N THR A 125 -2.27 -3.83 -7.42
CA THR A 125 -2.68 -4.90 -6.51
C THR A 125 -3.92 -4.48 -5.76
N TRP A 126 -4.95 -5.30 -5.79
CA TRP A 126 -6.18 -5.13 -5.03
C TRP A 126 -6.26 -6.23 -3.98
N LEU A 127 -6.57 -5.85 -2.74
CA LEU A 127 -6.83 -6.75 -1.64
C LEU A 127 -8.29 -6.59 -1.22
N PHE A 128 -8.99 -7.70 -1.04
CA PHE A 128 -10.30 -7.72 -0.42
C PHE A 128 -10.31 -8.75 0.70
N THR A 129 -10.67 -8.30 1.90
CA THR A 129 -10.78 -9.13 3.09
C THR A 129 -12.21 -9.03 3.60
N GLU A 130 -12.92 -10.16 3.65
CA GLU A 130 -14.27 -10.22 4.26
C GLU A 130 -14.21 -10.67 5.73
N SER A 131 -13.15 -11.38 6.11
CA SER A 131 -12.88 -11.78 7.49
C SER A 131 -11.37 -11.92 7.71
N ALA A 132 -10.92 -11.90 8.96
CA ALA A 132 -9.49 -11.87 9.32
C ALA A 132 -8.60 -13.02 8.77
N ASN A 133 -9.19 -14.07 8.20
CA ASN A 133 -8.45 -15.30 7.84
C ASN A 133 -8.28 -15.52 6.33
N GLU A 134 -8.98 -14.75 5.49
CA GLU A 134 -8.99 -14.95 4.05
C GLU A 134 -8.97 -13.60 3.33
N THR A 135 -7.95 -13.41 2.49
CA THR A 135 -7.80 -12.23 1.65
C THR A 135 -7.74 -12.68 0.19
N LEU A 136 -8.65 -12.14 -0.62
CA LEU A 136 -8.60 -12.28 -2.06
C LEU A 136 -7.70 -11.20 -2.63
N VAL A 137 -6.72 -11.61 -3.42
CA VAL A 137 -5.76 -10.73 -4.08
C VAL A 137 -5.95 -10.75 -5.57
N ARG A 138 -6.09 -9.58 -6.16
CA ARG A 138 -6.08 -9.38 -7.61
C ARG A 138 -4.86 -8.54 -7.99
N GLN A 139 -3.98 -9.09 -8.80
CA GLN A 139 -2.81 -8.38 -9.32
C GLN A 139 -2.99 -8.12 -10.82
N THR A 140 -2.66 -6.93 -11.27
CA THR A 140 -2.67 -6.55 -12.69
C THR A 140 -1.33 -5.95 -13.09
N PHE A 141 -0.80 -6.40 -14.22
CA PHE A 141 0.49 -5.96 -14.75
C PHE A 141 0.52 -6.20 -16.26
N ASP A 142 0.95 -5.19 -17.02
CA ASP A 142 1.12 -5.25 -18.48
C ASP A 142 -0.09 -5.87 -19.24
N GLY A 143 -1.30 -5.52 -18.82
CA GLY A 143 -2.54 -5.97 -19.43
C GLY A 143 -2.99 -7.39 -19.05
N GLY A 144 -2.21 -8.11 -18.25
CA GLY A 144 -2.65 -9.35 -17.59
C GLY A 144 -3.27 -9.09 -16.21
N ASP A 145 -4.15 -9.99 -15.79
CA ASP A 145 -4.68 -10.04 -14.44
C ASP A 145 -4.61 -11.46 -13.85
N ARG A 146 -4.41 -11.55 -12.54
CA ARG A 146 -4.42 -12.80 -11.78
C ARG A 146 -5.12 -12.62 -10.45
N TYR A 147 -5.84 -13.67 -10.05
CA TYR A 147 -6.47 -13.80 -8.74
C TYR A 147 -5.77 -14.90 -7.96
N ARG A 148 -5.68 -14.72 -6.65
CA ARG A 148 -5.23 -15.74 -5.71
C ARG A 148 -5.86 -15.49 -4.35
N ILE A 149 -6.02 -16.55 -3.59
CA ILE A 149 -6.48 -16.48 -2.20
C ILE A 149 -5.27 -16.65 -1.30
N GLU A 150 -5.14 -15.80 -0.30
CA GLU A 150 -4.16 -15.96 0.75
C GLU A 150 -4.85 -16.20 2.08
N ASN A 151 -4.35 -17.23 2.78
CA ASN A 151 -4.93 -17.72 4.01
C ASN A 151 -3.99 -17.51 5.19
N GLY A 152 -4.57 -17.26 6.36
CA GLY A 152 -3.88 -17.27 7.64
C GLY A 152 -3.14 -15.95 7.98
N PRO A 153 -2.37 -15.94 9.09
CA PRO A 153 -1.77 -14.72 9.63
C PRO A 153 -0.65 -14.12 8.76
N ALA A 154 -0.23 -14.86 7.72
CA ALA A 154 0.77 -14.44 6.75
C ALA A 154 0.15 -13.87 5.46
N ALA A 155 -1.17 -13.89 5.30
CA ALA A 155 -1.84 -13.16 4.23
C ALA A 155 -1.39 -11.68 4.28
N PRO A 156 -1.19 -11.01 3.13
CA PRO A 156 -0.76 -9.63 3.08
C PRO A 156 -1.76 -8.84 3.91
N SER A 157 -1.26 -8.33 5.02
CA SER A 157 -2.00 -7.34 5.76
C SER A 157 -2.16 -6.15 4.84
N THR A 158 -3.32 -5.52 4.89
CA THR A 158 -3.44 -4.13 4.48
C THR A 158 -2.28 -3.31 5.04
N ASN A 159 -1.95 -2.21 4.38
CA ASN A 159 -0.85 -1.34 4.75
C ASN A 159 -1.08 -0.61 6.09
N GLU A 160 -2.15 -0.92 6.84
CA GLU A 160 -2.47 -0.31 8.13
C GLU A 160 -1.30 -0.33 9.11
N ARG A 161 -0.59 -1.45 9.23
CA ARG A 161 0.57 -1.54 10.14
C ARG A 161 1.72 -0.64 9.68
N SER A 162 1.95 -0.57 8.37
CA SER A 162 2.97 0.30 7.77
C SER A 162 2.60 1.77 7.98
N ILE A 163 1.37 2.16 7.64
CA ILE A 163 0.81 3.50 7.83
C ILE A 163 0.90 3.93 9.30
N ARG A 164 0.51 3.07 10.25
CA ARG A 164 0.61 3.39 11.70
C ARG A 164 2.06 3.62 12.14
N ARG A 165 2.98 2.76 11.70
CA ARG A 165 4.41 2.89 12.03
C ARG A 165 5.01 4.16 11.44
N GLU A 166 4.65 4.48 10.21
CA GLU A 166 5.12 5.66 9.51
C GLU A 166 4.58 6.93 10.16
N LEU A 167 3.27 6.99 10.42
CA LEU A 167 2.65 8.07 11.16
C LEU A 167 3.34 8.31 12.52
N GLU A 168 3.53 7.24 13.30
CA GLU A 168 4.23 7.31 14.58
C GLU A 168 5.63 7.92 14.47
N ALA A 169 6.33 7.67 13.38
CA ALA A 169 7.65 8.23 13.16
C ALA A 169 7.60 9.68 12.69
N VAL A 170 6.67 10.02 11.78
CA VAL A 170 6.45 11.40 11.34
C VAL A 170 6.10 12.28 12.52
N LEU A 171 5.19 11.87 13.40
CA LEU A 171 4.84 12.66 14.59
C LEU A 171 6.02 12.93 15.54
N ARG A 172 7.11 12.14 15.46
CA ARG A 172 8.30 12.25 16.32
C ARG A 172 9.54 12.73 15.58
N VAL A 173 9.42 13.07 14.30
CA VAL A 173 10.57 13.47 13.49
C VAL A 173 11.02 14.89 13.77
N SER A 174 10.12 15.77 14.22
CA SER A 174 10.42 17.19 14.34
C SER A 174 9.81 17.79 15.59
N GLU A 175 10.29 18.98 15.96
CA GLU A 175 9.49 19.92 16.73
C GLU A 175 8.58 20.65 15.75
N TYR A 176 7.28 20.67 16.05
CA TYR A 176 6.24 21.14 15.13
C TYR A 176 5.71 22.50 15.58
N ASP A 177 5.79 23.49 14.69
CA ASP A 177 5.25 24.84 14.89
C ASP A 177 3.87 24.95 14.23
N LEU A 178 2.92 25.62 14.90
CA LEU A 178 1.61 25.89 14.33
C LEU A 178 1.74 26.90 13.18
N ILE A 179 1.26 26.53 11.98
CA ILE A 179 1.31 27.40 10.80
C ILE A 179 -0.07 27.87 10.35
N ASP A 180 -1.14 27.12 10.67
CA ASP A 180 -2.48 27.46 10.23
C ASP A 180 -3.58 26.94 11.17
N VAL A 181 -4.69 27.66 11.24
CA VAL A 181 -5.91 27.28 11.95
C VAL A 181 -7.10 27.62 11.06
N GLU A 182 -7.80 26.59 10.60
CA GLU A 182 -9.00 26.71 9.79
C GLU A 182 -10.22 26.32 10.62
N GLU A 183 -11.27 27.15 10.60
CA GLU A 183 -12.55 26.84 11.24
C GLU A 183 -13.64 26.87 10.16
N SER A 184 -14.32 25.74 9.95
CA SER A 184 -15.45 25.64 9.02
C SER A 184 -16.53 24.75 9.60
N ASP A 185 -17.78 25.21 9.51
CA ASP A 185 -18.98 24.46 9.96
C ASP A 185 -18.92 23.93 11.41
N GLY A 186 -18.13 24.58 12.27
CA GLY A 186 -17.94 24.18 13.66
C GLY A 186 -16.85 23.14 13.89
N THR A 187 -16.10 22.77 12.86
CA THR A 187 -14.90 21.95 12.94
C THR A 187 -13.67 22.83 12.86
N THR A 188 -12.76 22.69 13.82
CA THR A 188 -11.44 23.31 13.81
C THR A 188 -10.42 22.31 13.27
N VAL A 189 -9.65 22.72 12.27
CA VAL A 189 -8.47 22.01 11.77
C VAL A 189 -7.24 22.85 12.05
N VAL A 190 -6.24 22.26 12.70
CA VAL A 190 -4.96 22.92 12.98
C VAL A 190 -3.86 22.24 12.19
N THR A 191 -3.01 23.02 11.53
CA THR A 191 -1.90 22.51 10.74
C THR A 191 -0.57 22.95 11.32
N TYR A 192 0.30 21.97 11.53
CA TYR A 192 1.65 22.16 12.03
C TYR A 192 2.70 21.86 10.96
N GLU A 193 3.83 22.54 11.03
CA GLU A 193 5.00 22.31 10.17
C GLU A 193 6.24 21.99 11.02
N GLY A 194 7.00 20.98 10.61
CA GLY A 194 8.30 20.63 11.16
C GLY A 194 9.35 20.72 10.07
N THR A 195 10.47 21.41 10.33
CA THR A 195 11.56 21.61 9.35
C THR A 195 12.90 21.04 9.82
N GLU A 196 12.96 20.54 11.05
CA GLU A 196 14.15 19.90 11.60
C GLU A 196 13.94 18.39 11.70
N MET A 197 14.90 17.60 11.23
CA MET A 197 14.80 16.14 11.25
C MET A 197 15.49 15.54 12.49
N SER A 198 14.81 14.64 13.19
CA SER A 198 15.34 13.89 14.32
C SER A 198 15.91 12.51 13.90
N ASP A 199 16.69 11.90 14.80
CA ASP A 199 17.23 10.53 14.67
C ASP A 199 16.16 9.44 14.38
N ALA A 200 14.86 9.75 14.52
CA ALA A 200 13.78 8.82 14.23
C ALA A 200 13.60 8.55 12.74
N LEU A 201 13.64 9.59 11.90
CA LEU A 201 13.46 9.44 10.45
C LEU A 201 14.75 8.96 9.78
N GLU A 202 15.93 9.31 10.32
CA GLU A 202 17.21 8.74 9.86
C GLU A 202 17.20 7.19 9.88
N ARG A 203 16.51 6.61 10.86
CA ARG A 203 16.36 5.16 10.98
C ARG A 203 15.39 4.56 9.96
N MET A 204 14.44 5.34 9.46
CA MET A 204 13.49 4.89 8.45
C MET A 204 14.03 5.05 7.03
N ASN A 205 14.67 6.18 6.76
CA ASN A 205 15.19 6.54 5.45
C ASN A 205 16.69 6.89 5.57
N PRO A 206 17.56 5.88 5.75
CA PRO A 206 18.98 6.12 5.98
C PRO A 206 19.65 6.71 4.74
N ALA A 207 20.28 7.87 4.90
CA ALA A 207 21.10 8.54 3.89
C ALA A 207 22.52 8.80 4.42
N ASP A 208 23.47 9.04 3.51
CA ASP A 208 24.83 9.47 3.87
C ASP A 208 24.85 10.94 4.35
N GLU A 209 23.99 11.77 3.77
CA GLU A 209 23.80 13.19 4.08
C GLU A 209 22.34 13.59 3.81
N TYR A 210 21.81 14.54 4.59
CA TYR A 210 20.48 15.11 4.41
C TYR A 210 20.58 16.59 4.07
N ASP A 211 19.86 17.01 3.04
CA ASP A 211 19.92 18.35 2.47
C ASP A 211 18.73 19.21 2.92
N GLU A 212 17.51 18.66 2.83
CA GLU A 212 16.27 19.36 3.16
C GLU A 212 15.23 18.41 3.77
N PHE A 213 14.43 18.92 4.70
CA PHE A 213 13.32 18.19 5.29
C PHE A 213 12.17 19.15 5.62
N VAL A 214 10.96 18.77 5.26
CA VAL A 214 9.74 19.43 5.72
C VAL A 214 8.66 18.39 5.98
N ALA A 215 7.90 18.56 7.04
CA ALA A 215 6.72 17.75 7.32
C ALA A 215 5.56 18.62 7.77
N THR A 216 4.35 18.22 7.40
CA THR A 216 3.11 18.85 7.84
C THR A 216 2.18 17.82 8.47
N VAL A 217 1.45 18.24 9.50
CA VAL A 217 0.43 17.43 10.17
C VAL A 217 -0.80 18.30 10.42
N SER A 218 -1.95 17.88 9.88
CA SER A 218 -3.24 18.53 10.06
C SER A 218 -4.13 17.68 10.97
N VAL A 219 -4.70 18.29 12.00
CA VAL A 219 -5.45 17.61 13.07
C VAL A 219 -6.79 18.31 13.29
N SER A 220 -7.85 17.52 13.46
CA SER A 220 -9.18 17.96 13.86
C SER A 220 -9.68 17.17 15.07
N ASP A 221 -10.94 17.39 15.49
CA ASP A 221 -11.57 16.64 16.59
C ASP A 221 -11.78 15.15 16.26
N ASP A 222 -11.77 14.78 14.98
CA ASP A 222 -11.91 13.39 14.54
C ASP A 222 -10.57 12.64 14.46
N GLY A 223 -9.44 13.35 14.58
CA GLY A 223 -8.10 12.77 14.61
C GLY A 223 -7.15 13.51 13.69
N ILE A 224 -6.15 12.81 13.19
CA ILE A 224 -5.27 13.32 12.14
C ILE A 224 -6.00 13.22 10.81
N GLU A 225 -6.16 14.34 10.11
CA GLU A 225 -6.77 14.37 8.78
C GLU A 225 -5.73 14.13 7.69
N ARG A 226 -4.51 14.61 7.91
CA ARG A 226 -3.44 14.54 6.92
C ARG A 226 -2.08 14.62 7.58
N TYR A 227 -1.13 13.86 7.06
CA TYR A 227 0.28 14.16 7.25
C TYR A 227 1.02 14.08 5.91
N ALA A 228 2.05 14.90 5.75
CA ALA A 228 2.93 14.82 4.60
C ALA A 228 4.36 15.09 5.04
N TYR A 229 5.33 14.52 4.33
CA TYR A 229 6.72 14.90 4.48
C TYR A 229 7.46 14.84 3.13
N GLU A 230 8.44 15.70 2.99
CA GLU A 230 9.42 15.68 1.90
C GLU A 230 10.81 15.66 2.51
N LEU A 231 11.66 14.76 2.01
CA LEU A 231 13.03 14.56 2.43
C LEU A 231 13.93 14.54 1.20
N GLU A 232 14.95 15.39 1.19
CA GLU A 232 16.03 15.36 0.21
C GLU A 232 17.34 14.94 0.91
N GLY A 233 18.04 13.98 0.33
CA GLY A 233 19.35 13.56 0.82
C GLY A 233 20.19 12.86 -0.24
N THR A 234 21.39 12.47 0.14
CA THR A 234 22.32 11.72 -0.71
C THR A 234 22.55 10.34 -0.12
N SER A 235 22.34 9.29 -0.91
CA SER A 235 22.58 7.90 -0.52
C SER A 235 23.40 7.19 -1.59
N ALA A 236 24.52 6.58 -1.19
CA ALA A 236 25.45 5.89 -2.08
C ALA A 236 25.95 6.75 -3.27
N GLY A 237 26.00 8.08 -3.08
CA GLY A 237 26.42 9.05 -4.08
C GLY A 237 25.38 9.46 -5.11
N ALA A 238 24.10 9.09 -4.92
CA ALA A 238 22.97 9.57 -5.70
C ALA A 238 22.09 10.48 -4.83
N THR A 239 21.52 11.53 -5.42
CA THR A 239 20.54 12.37 -4.73
C THR A 239 19.17 11.69 -4.81
N GLU A 240 18.52 11.60 -3.67
CA GLU A 240 17.22 10.98 -3.46
C GLU A 240 16.26 11.99 -2.82
N THR A 241 15.08 12.14 -3.42
CA THR A 241 13.96 12.91 -2.87
C THR A 241 12.80 11.97 -2.63
N ILE A 242 12.31 11.92 -1.40
CA ILE A 242 11.14 11.13 -0.98
C ILE A 242 10.06 12.11 -0.56
N ALA A 243 8.90 12.05 -1.22
CA ALA A 243 7.72 12.82 -0.85
C ALA A 243 6.58 11.85 -0.53
N VAL A 244 6.04 11.94 0.68
CA VAL A 244 4.89 11.13 1.12
C VAL A 244 3.78 12.04 1.60
N GLU A 245 2.55 11.70 1.22
CA GLU A 245 1.34 12.36 1.66
C GLU A 245 0.33 11.27 2.01
N THR A 246 -0.22 11.33 3.22
CA THR A 246 -1.30 10.44 3.66
C THR A 246 -2.45 11.28 4.20
N SER A 247 -3.66 10.92 3.81
CA SER A 247 -4.90 11.52 4.32
C SER A 247 -5.82 10.46 4.91
N PHE A 248 -6.50 10.83 5.99
CA PHE A 248 -7.53 10.04 6.65
C PHE A 248 -8.87 10.75 6.47
N SER A 249 -9.91 9.99 6.15
CA SER A 249 -11.25 10.54 5.95
C SER A 249 -12.33 9.53 6.32
N SER A 250 -13.58 9.99 6.34
CA SER A 250 -14.79 9.16 6.58
C SER A 250 -14.74 8.35 7.88
N VAL A 251 -14.09 8.90 8.91
CA VAL A 251 -13.91 8.24 10.22
C VAL A 251 -15.27 8.03 10.89
N GLY A 252 -15.62 6.77 11.13
CA GLY A 252 -16.91 6.35 11.69
C GLY A 252 -18.07 6.35 10.68
N GLU A 253 -17.81 6.67 9.42
CA GLU A 253 -18.85 6.84 8.38
C GLU A 253 -18.67 5.93 7.17
N THR A 254 -17.50 5.29 6.99
CA THR A 254 -17.27 4.38 5.86
C THR A 254 -18.18 3.15 5.93
N GLU A 255 -18.92 2.90 4.85
CA GLU A 255 -19.66 1.65 4.62
C GLU A 255 -19.07 0.96 3.38
N LEU A 256 -18.69 -0.32 3.49
CA LEU A 256 -18.09 -1.06 2.38
C LEU A 256 -19.04 -2.06 1.74
N GLU A 257 -19.38 -1.77 0.48
CA GLU A 257 -20.00 -2.74 -0.43
C GLU A 257 -18.95 -3.75 -0.93
N ARG A 258 -19.37 -4.99 -1.16
CA ARG A 258 -18.54 -6.03 -1.77
C ARG A 258 -18.27 -5.66 -3.25
N PRO A 259 -17.00 -5.47 -3.67
CA PRO A 259 -16.70 -5.11 -5.06
C PRO A 259 -17.15 -6.19 -6.06
N GLU A 260 -17.59 -5.77 -7.26
CA GLU A 260 -18.11 -6.68 -8.29
C GLU A 260 -17.12 -7.76 -8.74
N TRP A 261 -15.82 -7.47 -8.67
CA TRP A 261 -14.76 -8.41 -9.08
C TRP A 261 -14.51 -9.53 -8.07
N VAL A 262 -15.03 -9.43 -6.84
CA VAL A 262 -14.73 -10.39 -5.77
C VAL A 262 -15.28 -11.77 -6.08
N ASP A 263 -16.52 -11.85 -6.56
CA ASP A 263 -17.15 -13.15 -6.88
C ASP A 263 -16.39 -13.85 -8.02
N GLU A 264 -16.09 -13.10 -9.09
CA GLU A 264 -15.25 -13.59 -10.19
C GLU A 264 -13.86 -13.99 -9.69
N GLY A 265 -13.27 -13.22 -8.79
CA GLY A 265 -11.94 -13.49 -8.27
C GLY A 265 -11.87 -14.77 -7.44
N PHE A 266 -12.88 -15.07 -6.63
CA PHE A 266 -12.98 -16.34 -5.92
C PHE A 266 -13.16 -17.52 -6.88
N GLU A 267 -13.92 -17.35 -7.97
CA GLU A 267 -14.08 -18.40 -8.98
C GLU A 267 -12.78 -18.65 -9.77
N LYS A 268 -11.97 -17.63 -9.98
CA LYS A 268 -10.73 -17.69 -10.78
C LYS A 268 -9.47 -17.99 -9.98
N ALA A 269 -9.44 -17.70 -8.69
CA ALA A 269 -8.27 -17.96 -7.85
C ALA A 269 -7.99 -19.47 -7.79
N PRO A 270 -6.74 -19.93 -8.01
CA PRO A 270 -6.40 -21.34 -7.88
C PRO A 270 -6.64 -21.87 -6.47
N GLU A 271 -7.44 -22.92 -6.35
CA GLU A 271 -7.58 -23.71 -5.13
C GLU A 271 -6.57 -24.85 -5.22
N VAL A 272 -5.51 -24.79 -4.41
CA VAL A 272 -4.42 -25.76 -4.45
C VAL A 272 -4.15 -26.30 -3.05
N SER A 273 -4.10 -27.62 -2.92
CA SER A 273 -3.67 -28.29 -1.70
C SER A 273 -2.19 -28.68 -1.79
N ILE A 274 -1.47 -28.54 -0.68
CA ILE A 274 -0.06 -28.92 -0.56
C ILE A 274 0.04 -30.22 0.25
N SER A 275 0.81 -31.18 -0.25
CA SER A 275 1.18 -32.37 0.50
C SER A 275 2.65 -32.74 0.25
N THR A 276 3.19 -33.62 1.10
CA THR A 276 4.55 -34.14 0.95
C THR A 276 4.54 -35.65 1.00
N ASP A 277 5.26 -36.32 0.10
CA ASP A 277 5.48 -37.77 0.15
C ASP A 277 6.82 -38.04 0.86
N GLY A 278 6.75 -38.17 2.19
CA GLY A 278 7.93 -38.51 3.01
C GLY A 278 9.08 -37.50 2.94
N GLY A 279 8.80 -36.26 2.53
CA GLY A 279 9.79 -35.19 2.34
C GLY A 279 10.59 -35.26 1.04
N GLU A 280 10.40 -36.26 0.18
CA GLU A 280 11.16 -36.42 -1.08
C GLU A 280 10.55 -35.60 -2.23
N VAL A 281 9.22 -35.49 -2.26
CA VAL A 281 8.47 -34.76 -3.28
C VAL A 281 7.42 -33.89 -2.59
N ILE A 282 7.30 -32.63 -3.04
CA ILE A 282 6.19 -31.75 -2.69
C ILE A 282 5.16 -31.87 -3.80
N GLU A 283 3.93 -32.22 -3.45
CA GLU A 283 2.82 -32.31 -4.40
C GLU A 283 1.85 -31.15 -4.16
N LEU A 284 1.49 -30.47 -5.25
CA LEU A 284 0.52 -29.39 -5.33
C LEU A 284 -0.63 -29.88 -6.18
N ALA A 285 -1.79 -30.16 -5.60
CA ALA A 285 -2.96 -30.60 -6.36
C ALA A 285 -3.91 -29.42 -6.58
N MET A 286 -4.19 -29.05 -7.85
CA MET A 286 -5.11 -27.98 -8.17
C MET A 286 -6.53 -28.53 -8.26
N GLU A 287 -7.43 -28.05 -7.41
CA GLU A 287 -8.81 -28.50 -7.32
C GLU A 287 -9.75 -27.64 -8.18
N ALA A 288 -9.50 -26.33 -8.25
CA ALA A 288 -10.31 -25.35 -8.96
C ALA A 288 -9.51 -24.09 -9.35
N GLY A 289 -10.15 -23.16 -10.06
CA GLY A 289 -9.60 -21.87 -10.48
C GLY A 289 -9.12 -21.83 -11.93
N ASP A 290 -8.54 -20.69 -12.33
CA ASP A 290 -7.96 -20.49 -13.65
C ASP A 290 -6.62 -21.25 -13.77
N PRO A 291 -6.34 -21.89 -14.92
CA PRO A 291 -5.06 -22.55 -15.15
C PRO A 291 -3.85 -21.64 -14.96
N ILE A 292 -2.78 -22.19 -14.38
CA ILE A 292 -1.47 -21.55 -14.32
C ILE A 292 -0.73 -21.89 -15.62
N PRO A 293 -0.33 -20.90 -16.43
CA PRO A 293 0.10 -21.14 -17.80
C PRO A 293 1.50 -21.78 -17.87
N GLU A 294 1.76 -22.47 -18.99
CA GLU A 294 3.11 -22.88 -19.40
C GLU A 294 4.09 -21.69 -19.31
N GLY A 295 5.35 -21.97 -18.97
CA GLY A 295 6.38 -20.94 -18.80
C GLY A 295 6.35 -20.24 -17.43
N SER A 296 5.31 -20.46 -16.62
CA SER A 296 5.28 -19.96 -15.25
C SER A 296 6.49 -20.47 -14.45
N THR A 297 7.11 -19.61 -13.68
CA THR A 297 8.24 -19.91 -12.82
C THR A 297 7.76 -20.38 -11.45
N VAL A 298 8.30 -21.50 -10.99
CA VAL A 298 8.13 -22.03 -9.64
C VAL A 298 9.34 -21.66 -8.79
N SER A 299 9.06 -21.18 -7.58
CA SER A 299 10.07 -20.95 -6.54
C SER A 299 9.66 -21.67 -5.25
N LEU A 300 10.64 -22.20 -4.55
CA LEU A 300 10.50 -22.85 -3.26
C LEU A 300 11.44 -22.16 -2.26
N SER A 301 10.89 -21.66 -1.16
CA SER A 301 11.64 -21.11 -0.04
C SER A 301 11.46 -22.03 1.17
N ALA A 302 12.56 -22.48 1.76
CA ALA A 302 12.58 -23.33 2.95
C ALA A 302 13.52 -22.73 3.99
N ILE A 303 13.49 -23.22 5.23
CA ILE A 303 14.35 -22.69 6.29
C ILE A 303 15.82 -22.84 5.91
N GLY A 304 16.49 -21.70 5.65
CA GLY A 304 17.91 -21.65 5.30
C GLY A 304 18.22 -21.89 3.81
N GLU A 305 17.23 -22.20 2.97
CA GLU A 305 17.42 -22.55 1.56
C GLU A 305 16.39 -21.88 0.64
N ASN A 306 16.80 -21.53 -0.57
CA ASN A 306 15.93 -20.94 -1.57
C ASN A 306 16.23 -21.56 -2.93
N TYR A 307 15.25 -22.25 -3.51
CA TYR A 307 15.36 -22.85 -4.82
C TYR A 307 14.48 -22.09 -5.80
N ARG A 308 15.08 -21.51 -6.84
CA ARG A 308 14.39 -20.66 -7.82
C ARG A 308 14.61 -21.18 -9.23
N GLY A 309 13.63 -20.94 -10.10
CA GLY A 309 13.83 -21.03 -11.54
C GLY A 309 13.51 -22.37 -12.16
N ALA A 310 12.66 -23.20 -11.53
CA ALA A 310 11.95 -24.21 -12.30
C ALA A 310 10.86 -23.52 -13.12
N SER A 311 10.64 -23.96 -14.35
CA SER A 311 9.55 -23.46 -15.20
C SER A 311 8.59 -24.61 -15.47
N LEU A 312 7.30 -24.29 -15.57
CA LEU A 312 6.32 -25.26 -16.03
C LEU A 312 6.49 -25.49 -17.54
N ASP A 313 6.69 -26.74 -17.95
CA ASP A 313 6.78 -27.13 -19.36
C ASP A 313 5.40 -27.27 -20.03
N GLU A 314 4.32 -27.24 -19.24
CA GLU A 314 2.92 -27.23 -19.67
C GLU A 314 2.07 -26.40 -18.70
N ALA A 315 0.81 -26.14 -19.05
CA ALA A 315 -0.11 -25.49 -18.13
C ALA A 315 -0.43 -26.42 -16.94
N PHE A 316 -0.66 -25.85 -15.76
CA PHE A 316 -1.15 -26.56 -14.59
C PHE A 316 -2.64 -26.23 -14.42
N GLU A 317 -3.49 -27.20 -14.73
CA GLU A 317 -4.94 -27.09 -14.84
C GLU A 317 -5.67 -27.74 -13.64
N PRO A 318 -6.94 -27.38 -13.37
CA PRO A 318 -7.74 -28.04 -12.35
C PRO A 318 -7.89 -29.55 -12.59
N GLY A 319 -7.60 -30.33 -11.57
CA GLY A 319 -7.59 -31.80 -11.56
C GLY A 319 -6.20 -32.43 -11.71
N GLU A 320 -5.17 -31.63 -11.97
CA GLU A 320 -3.78 -32.09 -12.11
C GLU A 320 -2.99 -31.96 -10.80
N THR A 321 -1.81 -32.59 -10.76
CA THR A 321 -0.85 -32.49 -9.66
C THR A 321 0.49 -31.99 -10.16
N LEU A 322 0.94 -30.84 -9.64
CA LEU A 322 2.29 -30.35 -9.82
C LEU A 322 3.21 -30.96 -8.75
N SER A 323 4.15 -31.77 -9.18
CA SER A 323 5.17 -32.37 -8.33
C SER A 323 6.46 -31.56 -8.38
N LEU A 324 7.06 -31.30 -7.21
CA LEU A 324 8.32 -30.57 -7.06
C LEU A 324 9.36 -31.43 -6.34
N SER A 325 10.60 -31.40 -6.84
CA SER A 325 11.74 -32.05 -6.21
C SER A 325 13.00 -31.18 -6.32
N VAL A 326 13.99 -31.39 -5.44
CA VAL A 326 15.28 -30.70 -5.50
C VAL A 326 16.36 -31.72 -5.85
N ARG A 327 17.11 -31.48 -6.93
CA ARG A 327 18.20 -32.35 -7.35
C ARG A 327 19.43 -31.56 -7.73
N ASP A 328 20.59 -31.93 -7.17
CA ASP A 328 21.85 -31.22 -7.36
C ASP A 328 21.73 -29.71 -7.04
N GLY A 329 20.94 -29.38 -6.01
CA GLY A 329 20.65 -28.00 -5.59
C GLY A 329 19.77 -27.19 -6.56
N ARG A 330 19.02 -27.87 -7.44
CA ARG A 330 18.11 -27.22 -8.40
C ARG A 330 16.69 -27.75 -8.24
N LEU A 331 15.73 -26.83 -8.19
CA LEU A 331 14.30 -27.14 -8.22
C LEU A 331 13.92 -27.76 -9.58
N ARG A 332 13.10 -28.79 -9.53
CA ARG A 332 12.43 -29.42 -10.67
C ARG A 332 10.93 -29.38 -10.42
N ALA A 333 10.18 -29.28 -11.51
CA ALA A 333 8.73 -29.20 -11.51
C ALA A 333 8.21 -30.08 -12.65
N GLY A 334 7.13 -30.82 -12.40
CA GLY A 334 6.44 -31.63 -13.42
C GLY A 334 4.94 -31.70 -13.13
N VAL A 335 4.11 -31.47 -14.14
CA VAL A 335 2.64 -31.58 -14.05
C VAL A 335 2.25 -33.01 -14.42
N ASP A 336 1.54 -33.71 -13.54
CA ASP A 336 1.15 -35.12 -13.66
C ASP A 336 2.32 -36.06 -14.02
N ALA A 337 3.53 -35.62 -13.70
CA ALA A 337 4.78 -36.29 -14.00
C ALA A 337 5.66 -36.27 -12.75
N ASP A 338 6.18 -37.43 -12.39
CA ASP A 338 7.13 -37.56 -11.29
C ASP A 338 8.46 -36.90 -11.69
N PRO A 339 8.86 -35.78 -11.04
CA PRO A 339 10.10 -35.11 -11.33
C PRO A 339 11.23 -35.91 -10.69
N ASP A 340 11.68 -36.99 -11.34
CA ASP A 340 12.88 -37.78 -11.02
C ASP A 340 13.34 -37.58 -9.56
N ALA A 341 12.77 -38.34 -8.61
CA ALA A 341 12.95 -38.16 -7.15
C ALA A 341 14.35 -37.62 -6.77
N GLY A 342 14.34 -36.45 -6.15
CA GLY A 342 15.53 -35.67 -5.79
C GLY A 342 16.09 -36.05 -4.42
N ASP A 343 16.97 -35.19 -3.89
CA ASP A 343 17.31 -35.22 -2.48
C ASP A 343 16.08 -34.76 -1.66
N PRO A 344 15.76 -35.41 -0.53
CA PRO A 344 14.65 -34.99 0.31
C PRO A 344 14.82 -33.55 0.81
N ILE A 345 13.72 -32.83 0.81
CA ILE A 345 13.59 -31.48 1.34
C ILE A 345 13.21 -31.64 2.81
N ASP A 346 14.23 -31.87 3.64
CA ASP A 346 14.09 -32.05 5.10
C ASP A 346 13.79 -30.71 5.76
N THR A 347 12.52 -30.29 5.74
CA THR A 347 12.09 -29.04 6.35
C THR A 347 10.71 -29.14 6.97
N GLU A 348 10.58 -28.60 8.18
CA GLU A 348 9.31 -28.46 8.89
C GLU A 348 8.45 -27.32 8.32
N TRP A 349 9.01 -26.46 7.46
CA TRP A 349 8.30 -25.35 6.86
C TRP A 349 8.82 -25.00 5.47
N PHE A 350 7.92 -24.77 4.52
CA PHE A 350 8.28 -24.19 3.23
C PHE A 350 7.17 -23.31 2.65
N MET A 351 7.54 -22.47 1.68
CA MET A 351 6.65 -21.66 0.88
C MET A 351 6.91 -21.93 -0.60
N VAL A 352 5.84 -22.18 -1.35
CA VAL A 352 5.87 -22.29 -2.82
C VAL A 352 5.21 -21.06 -3.42
N THR A 353 5.86 -20.46 -4.40
CA THR A 353 5.28 -19.38 -5.22
C THR A 353 5.35 -19.78 -6.69
N LEU A 354 4.21 -19.66 -7.39
CA LEU A 354 4.12 -19.75 -8.85
C LEU A 354 3.86 -18.37 -9.44
N ARG A 355 4.72 -17.94 -10.36
CA ARG A 355 4.61 -16.66 -11.06
C ARG A 355 4.52 -16.87 -12.56
N THR A 356 3.61 -16.16 -13.22
CA THR A 356 3.52 -16.16 -14.68
C THR A 356 4.76 -15.51 -15.32
N GLU A 357 4.93 -15.65 -16.63
CA GLU A 357 6.00 -14.97 -17.38
C GLU A 357 5.95 -13.44 -17.24
N ASN A 358 4.74 -12.89 -17.05
CA ASN A 358 4.52 -11.46 -16.81
C ASN A 358 4.68 -11.07 -15.33
N LEU A 359 5.32 -11.92 -14.52
CA LEU A 359 5.65 -11.70 -13.10
C LEU A 359 4.44 -11.63 -12.15
N LEU A 360 3.21 -11.79 -12.65
CA LEU A 360 2.01 -11.92 -11.79
C LEU A 360 2.10 -13.19 -10.96
N THR A 361 1.88 -13.10 -9.66
CA THR A 361 1.79 -14.25 -8.76
C THR A 361 0.45 -14.96 -9.00
N ALA A 362 0.51 -16.18 -9.51
CA ALA A 362 -0.67 -16.99 -9.77
C ALA A 362 -1.07 -17.84 -8.55
N TYR A 363 -0.09 -18.27 -7.76
CA TYR A 363 -0.32 -19.01 -6.52
C TYR A 363 0.82 -18.76 -5.54
N GLU A 364 0.48 -18.69 -4.26
CA GLU A 364 1.42 -18.71 -3.15
C GLU A 364 0.82 -19.52 -2.01
N GLY A 365 1.57 -20.47 -1.49
CA GLY A 365 1.11 -21.34 -0.41
C GLY A 365 2.25 -21.75 0.51
N THR A 366 1.91 -21.94 1.78
CA THR A 366 2.86 -22.38 2.81
C THR A 366 2.46 -23.75 3.35
N TYR A 367 3.46 -24.53 3.70
CA TYR A 367 3.32 -25.80 4.39
C TYR A 367 4.11 -25.73 5.69
N GLU A 368 3.50 -26.23 6.77
CA GLU A 368 4.13 -26.38 8.07
C GLU A 368 3.82 -27.78 8.61
N GLU A 369 4.84 -28.55 8.94
CA GLU A 369 4.68 -29.86 9.56
C GLU A 369 4.13 -29.67 10.98
N THR A 370 2.92 -30.18 11.23
CA THR A 370 2.33 -30.09 12.56
C THR A 370 2.93 -31.19 13.45
N THR A 371 3.82 -30.83 14.37
CA THR A 371 4.35 -31.78 15.36
C THR A 371 3.24 -32.12 16.37
N GLU A 372 2.68 -33.32 16.31
CA GLU A 372 1.71 -33.84 17.29
C GLU A 372 2.33 -34.23 18.65
#